data_AF-A0A2W7G004-F1
#
_entry.id   AF-A0A2W7G004-F1
#
_cell.length_a   1.000
_cell.length_b   1.000
_cell.length_c   1.000
_cell.angle_alpha   90.00
_cell.angle_beta   90.00
_cell.angle_gamma   90.00
#
_symmetry.space_group_name_H-M   'P 1'
#
loop_
_entity.id
_entity.type
_entity.pdbx_description
1 polymer ?
#
loop_
_entity_poly.entity_id
_entity_poly.type
_entity_poly.pdbx_seq_one_letter_code
_entity_poly.pdbx_strand_id
1 'polypeptide(L)'
;MKKNWWILGTSPLLISSFAIISCTTKINNEYYDSLKLNNTFFGVTKLDEVGKIFNTKYKDKIIKNQETREIVEVERDLWEKFFALEGVVEQIVDGDTLNVKITNNKLHNNEYFKNGEVIGIRVPMIDTLEEYKEAPQKERALASYDSSFARKMLPVGTKVRVITDNWANKSYNRFVGYVFFGNNFEKELDIEMLRNGFTLPRVQEVTFKNFISDYDDEKKSSPASYLIPYVAKAFNEGWLKKRGFYKKEGNEIILNNKKQIIKFKNPKEFSTVYEAHGEALINDAYRFFYPTVIPKKIHSIFKNEKNNFYEFLEKQKENNKK
;
A
#
# COMPACT_ATOMS: atom_id res chain seq x y z
N MET A 1 -43.32 69.53 -21.32
CA MET A 1 -42.66 68.21 -21.40
C MET A 1 -41.90 67.96 -20.11
N LYS A 2 -42.44 67.16 -19.19
CA LYS A 2 -41.78 66.81 -17.92
C LYS A 2 -41.01 65.49 -18.11
N LYS A 3 -39.69 65.50 -17.90
CA LYS A 3 -38.84 64.30 -17.91
C LYS A 3 -38.89 63.65 -16.52
N ASN A 4 -39.46 62.45 -16.43
CA ASN A 4 -39.34 61.59 -15.25
C ASN A 4 -38.01 60.82 -15.34
N TRP A 5 -37.14 61.04 -14.36
CA TRP A 5 -35.98 60.19 -14.08
C TRP A 5 -36.44 59.02 -13.19
N TRP A 6 -36.29 57.80 -13.69
CA TRP A 6 -36.38 56.59 -12.87
C TRP A 6 -34.97 56.25 -12.36
N ILE A 7 -34.75 56.43 -11.06
CA ILE A 7 -33.58 55.91 -10.36
C ILE A 7 -33.90 54.46 -9.99
N LEU A 8 -33.31 53.50 -10.70
CA LEU A 8 -33.31 52.10 -10.30
C LEU A 8 -32.38 51.94 -9.09
N GLY A 9 -32.97 51.83 -7.90
CA GLY A 9 -32.26 51.44 -6.69
C GLY A 9 -31.83 49.98 -6.79
N THR A 10 -30.54 49.74 -6.97
CA THR A 10 -29.94 48.41 -6.80
C THR A 10 -29.78 48.14 -5.31
N SER A 11 -30.69 47.36 -4.73
CA SER A 11 -30.51 46.80 -3.40
C SER A 11 -29.23 45.97 -3.36
N PRO A 12 -28.34 46.12 -2.36
CA PRO A 12 -27.23 45.22 -2.20
C PRO A 12 -27.80 43.85 -1.79
N LEU A 13 -27.70 42.88 -2.69
CA LEU A 13 -27.83 41.46 -2.34
C LEU A 13 -26.72 41.16 -1.32
N LEU A 14 -27.09 41.17 -0.04
CA LEU A 14 -26.33 40.54 1.02
C LEU A 14 -26.27 39.05 0.69
N ILE A 15 -25.22 38.65 -0.04
CA ILE A 15 -24.82 37.25 -0.15
C ILE A 15 -24.43 36.87 1.28
N SER A 16 -25.37 36.26 1.99
CA SER A 16 -25.07 35.61 3.25
C SER A 16 -23.97 34.60 2.96
N SER A 17 -22.81 34.82 3.57
CA SER A 17 -21.75 33.84 3.63
C SER A 17 -22.38 32.58 4.21
N PHE A 18 -22.69 31.60 3.36
CA PHE A 18 -22.85 30.23 3.80
C PHE A 18 -21.51 29.88 4.42
N ALA A 19 -21.42 30.04 5.74
CA ALA A 19 -20.45 29.34 6.54
C ALA A 19 -20.72 27.87 6.25
N ILE A 20 -19.96 27.31 5.31
CA ILE A 20 -19.82 25.87 5.18
C ILE A 20 -19.21 25.48 6.51
N ILE A 21 -20.07 25.07 7.45
CA ILE A 21 -19.67 24.40 8.66
C ILE A 21 -18.96 23.15 8.14
N SER A 22 -17.64 23.25 8.04
CA SER A 22 -16.74 22.14 7.95
C SER A 22 -16.92 21.38 9.26
N CYS A 23 -17.99 20.59 9.34
CA CYS A 23 -18.06 19.43 10.21
C CYS A 23 -16.96 18.49 9.71
N THR A 24 -15.71 18.79 10.06
CA THR A 24 -14.68 17.78 10.21
C THR A 24 -15.23 16.85 11.27
N THR A 25 -15.96 15.82 10.86
CA THR A 25 -16.19 14.64 11.67
C THR A 25 -14.82 14.30 12.24
N LYS A 26 -14.63 14.46 13.56
CA LYS A 26 -13.36 14.08 14.19
C LYS A 26 -13.14 12.64 13.80
N ILE A 27 -12.11 12.40 12.98
CA ILE A 27 -11.78 11.06 12.52
C ILE A 27 -11.38 10.31 13.80
N ASN A 28 -12.20 9.35 14.21
CA ASN A 28 -11.94 8.57 15.41
C ASN A 28 -10.90 7.50 15.09
N ASN A 29 -9.64 7.93 14.94
CA ASN A 29 -8.51 7.06 14.64
C ASN A 29 -8.36 5.97 15.71
N GLU A 30 -8.59 6.34 16.98
CA GLU A 30 -8.44 5.44 18.13
C GLU A 30 -9.39 4.25 18.06
N TYR A 31 -10.63 4.46 17.62
CA TYR A 31 -11.59 3.37 17.47
C TYR A 31 -11.17 2.36 16.40
N TYR A 32 -10.84 2.81 15.18
CA TYR A 32 -10.45 1.88 14.10
C TYR A 32 -9.09 1.21 14.38
N ASP A 33 -8.16 1.92 15.02
CA ASP A 33 -6.89 1.36 15.47
C ASP A 33 -7.05 0.35 16.63
N SER A 34 -8.19 0.36 17.34
CA SER A 34 -8.48 -0.59 18.42
C SER A 34 -9.07 -1.93 17.93
N LEU A 35 -9.44 -2.04 16.64
CA LEU A 35 -9.97 -3.28 16.09
C LEU A 35 -8.89 -4.35 16.12
N LYS A 36 -9.24 -5.53 16.66
CA LYS A 36 -8.31 -6.64 16.83
C LYS A 36 -8.37 -7.55 15.62
N LEU A 37 -7.19 -7.97 15.16
CA LEU A 37 -7.06 -9.12 14.26
C LEU A 37 -7.21 -10.42 15.03
N ASN A 38 -7.42 -11.52 14.30
CA ASN A 38 -7.30 -12.86 14.88
C ASN A 38 -5.84 -13.22 15.19
N ASN A 39 -5.64 -14.40 15.76
CA ASN A 39 -4.35 -14.89 16.25
C ASN A 39 -3.32 -15.22 15.14
N THR A 40 -3.72 -15.22 13.87
CA THR A 40 -2.81 -15.50 12.75
C THR A 40 -1.91 -14.31 12.39
N PHE A 41 -2.16 -13.15 13.00
CA PHE A 41 -1.39 -11.92 12.78
C PHE A 41 -0.67 -11.48 14.06
N PHE A 42 0.53 -10.92 13.90
CA PHE A 42 1.18 -10.14 14.95
C PHE A 42 0.49 -8.77 14.99
N GLY A 43 -0.01 -8.34 16.14
CA GLY A 43 -0.84 -7.12 16.24
C GLY A 43 -0.40 -5.97 15.33
N VAL A 44 -1.35 -5.30 14.67
CA VAL A 44 -1.11 -4.30 13.60
C VAL A 44 -0.32 -3.07 14.02
N THR A 45 -0.03 -2.89 15.31
CA THR A 45 0.54 -1.64 15.83
C THR A 45 2.01 -1.44 15.51
N LYS A 46 2.75 -2.50 15.14
CA LYS A 46 4.18 -2.45 14.87
C LYS A 46 4.50 -2.59 13.38
N LEU A 47 4.25 -1.52 12.62
CA LEU A 47 4.46 -1.49 11.16
C LEU A 47 5.93 -1.70 10.74
N ASP A 48 6.88 -1.43 11.63
CA ASP A 48 8.32 -1.66 11.44
C ASP A 48 8.78 -3.09 11.77
N GLU A 49 7.86 -3.96 12.21
CA GLU A 49 8.14 -5.35 12.56
C GLU A 49 7.31 -6.34 11.73
N VAL A 50 6.65 -5.88 10.66
CA VAL A 50 5.72 -6.70 9.85
C VAL A 50 6.37 -7.98 9.32
N GLY A 51 7.65 -7.93 8.93
CA GLY A 51 8.39 -9.11 8.44
C GLY A 51 8.49 -10.24 9.46
N LYS A 52 8.34 -9.96 10.77
CA LYS A 52 8.36 -10.99 11.80
C LYS A 52 7.21 -11.99 11.67
N ILE A 53 6.11 -11.62 11.01
CA ILE A 53 5.01 -12.56 10.74
C ILE A 53 5.50 -13.78 9.96
N PHE A 54 6.50 -13.60 9.09
CA PHE A 54 6.99 -14.66 8.24
C PHE A 54 7.91 -15.66 8.95
N ASN A 55 8.31 -15.37 10.19
CA ASN A 55 8.98 -16.34 11.07
C ASN A 55 7.99 -17.32 11.73
N THR A 56 6.68 -17.19 11.46
CA THR A 56 5.68 -18.11 11.99
C THR A 56 5.90 -19.50 11.43
N LYS A 57 6.13 -20.45 12.34
CA LYS A 57 6.29 -21.86 12.02
C LYS A 57 4.94 -22.57 11.97
N TYR A 58 4.82 -23.52 11.07
CA TYR A 58 3.65 -24.37 10.94
C TYR A 58 4.04 -25.77 10.48
N LYS A 59 3.13 -26.72 10.67
CA LYS A 59 3.27 -28.09 10.18
C LYS A 59 2.68 -28.23 8.78
N ASP A 60 3.47 -28.77 7.87
CA ASP A 60 3.09 -29.02 6.49
C ASP A 60 3.23 -30.50 6.14
N LYS A 61 2.40 -30.97 5.20
CA LYS A 61 2.44 -32.34 4.72
C LYS A 61 3.01 -32.34 3.31
N ILE A 62 4.20 -32.90 3.15
CA ILE A 62 4.88 -32.98 1.85
C ILE A 62 4.95 -34.42 1.36
N ILE A 63 4.87 -34.59 0.04
CA ILE A 63 5.12 -35.88 -0.61
C ILE A 63 6.64 -36.07 -0.67
N LYS A 64 7.17 -37.00 0.13
CA LYS A 64 8.60 -37.31 0.17
C LYS A 64 9.04 -38.16 -1.03
N ASN A 65 8.17 -39.08 -1.45
CA ASN A 65 8.41 -39.97 -2.58
C ASN A 65 7.21 -39.90 -3.53
N GLN A 66 7.45 -39.47 -4.78
CA GLN A 66 6.41 -39.28 -5.77
C GLN A 66 5.80 -40.60 -6.27
N GLU A 67 6.56 -41.69 -6.27
CA GLU A 67 6.12 -43.01 -6.72
C GLU A 67 5.23 -43.69 -5.66
N THR A 68 5.65 -43.67 -4.39
CA THR A 68 4.90 -44.30 -3.30
C THR A 68 3.83 -43.40 -2.69
N ARG A 69 3.85 -42.09 -3.01
CA ARG A 69 3.06 -41.04 -2.36
C ARG A 69 3.21 -41.00 -0.84
N GLU A 70 4.39 -41.39 -0.33
CA GLU A 70 4.70 -41.28 1.10
C GLU A 70 4.59 -39.81 1.53
N ILE A 71 3.69 -39.53 2.47
CA ILE A 71 3.48 -38.21 3.05
C ILE A 71 4.24 -38.13 4.37
N VAL A 72 5.08 -37.10 4.52
CA VAL A 72 5.75 -36.78 5.78
C VAL A 72 5.34 -35.40 6.27
N GLU A 73 5.24 -35.25 7.58
CA GLU A 73 5.02 -33.97 8.24
C GLU A 73 6.37 -33.28 8.44
N VAL A 74 6.47 -32.04 7.97
CA VAL A 74 7.65 -31.18 8.15
C VAL A 74 7.25 -29.87 8.79
N GLU A 75 8.09 -29.34 9.66
CA GLU A 75 7.93 -27.98 10.17
C GLU A 75 8.58 -27.01 9.17
N ARG A 76 7.85 -25.96 8.79
CA ARG A 76 8.33 -24.90 7.90
C ARG A 76 7.90 -23.53 8.43
N ASP A 77 8.65 -22.48 8.10
CA ASP A 77 8.19 -21.11 8.28
C ASP A 77 7.52 -20.55 7.01
N LEU A 78 6.95 -19.34 7.11
CA LEU A 78 6.29 -18.72 5.95
C LEU A 78 7.31 -18.18 4.93
N TRP A 79 8.57 -17.94 5.30
CA TRP A 79 9.61 -17.63 4.32
C TRP A 79 9.84 -18.81 3.37
N GLU A 80 9.89 -20.03 3.91
CA GLU A 80 9.98 -21.26 3.13
C GLU A 80 8.70 -21.51 2.31
N LYS A 81 7.53 -21.22 2.88
CA LYS A 81 6.24 -21.34 2.18
C LYS A 81 6.20 -20.53 0.88
N PHE A 82 6.66 -19.28 0.97
CA PHE A 82 6.62 -18.33 -0.15
C PHE A 82 7.96 -18.25 -0.88
N PHE A 83 8.76 -19.33 -0.78
CA PHE A 83 9.99 -19.57 -1.52
C PHE A 83 10.93 -18.36 -1.52
N ALA A 84 11.23 -17.85 -0.33
CA ALA A 84 12.04 -16.66 -0.17
C ALA A 84 13.39 -16.75 -0.88
N LEU A 85 13.87 -15.61 -1.36
CA LEU A 85 15.24 -15.41 -1.83
C LEU A 85 15.88 -14.29 -1.02
N GLU A 86 17.19 -14.37 -0.81
CA GLU A 86 17.95 -13.25 -0.25
C GLU A 86 18.91 -12.69 -1.29
N GLY A 87 19.10 -11.38 -1.23
CA GLY A 87 19.99 -10.67 -2.11
C GLY A 87 20.42 -9.34 -1.53
N VAL A 88 21.09 -8.55 -2.37
CA VAL A 88 21.43 -7.17 -2.09
C VAL A 88 20.83 -6.27 -3.16
N VAL A 89 20.36 -5.09 -2.75
CA VAL A 89 19.89 -4.06 -3.67
C VAL A 89 21.06 -3.62 -4.55
N GLU A 90 20.94 -3.84 -5.85
CA GLU A 90 21.92 -3.34 -6.83
C GLU A 90 21.53 -1.94 -7.31
N GLN A 91 20.22 -1.72 -7.52
CA GLN A 91 19.69 -0.45 -8.01
C GLN A 91 18.25 -0.28 -7.54
N ILE A 92 17.88 0.93 -7.15
CA ILE A 92 16.48 1.36 -7.11
C ILE A 92 16.17 2.02 -8.45
N VAL A 93 15.18 1.49 -9.19
CA VAL A 93 14.81 2.06 -10.49
C VAL A 93 13.95 3.30 -10.24
N ASP A 94 12.88 3.12 -9.47
CA ASP A 94 11.92 4.14 -9.02
C ASP A 94 11.37 3.74 -7.64
N GLY A 95 10.26 4.36 -7.21
CA GLY A 95 9.69 4.12 -5.88
C GLY A 95 9.06 2.75 -5.66
N ASP A 96 8.71 1.99 -6.72
CA ASP A 96 8.10 0.65 -6.63
C ASP A 96 8.90 -0.46 -7.34
N THR A 97 10.00 -0.12 -7.99
CA THR A 97 10.82 -1.04 -8.77
C THR A 97 12.30 -0.98 -8.36
N LEU A 98 12.93 -2.14 -8.19
CA LEU A 98 14.33 -2.29 -7.84
C LEU A 98 14.97 -3.53 -8.47
N ASN A 99 16.28 -3.48 -8.67
CA ASN A 99 17.10 -4.62 -9.06
C ASN A 99 17.80 -5.21 -7.84
N VAL A 100 17.70 -6.52 -7.68
CA VAL A 100 18.29 -7.29 -6.58
C VAL A 100 19.28 -8.29 -7.16
N LYS A 101 20.51 -8.26 -6.65
CA LYS A 101 21.51 -9.28 -6.91
C LYS A 101 21.37 -10.41 -5.90
N ILE A 102 21.04 -11.62 -6.39
CA ILE A 102 20.77 -12.78 -5.55
C ILE A 102 22.05 -13.26 -4.87
N THR A 103 21.98 -13.47 -3.56
CA THR A 103 23.11 -13.97 -2.74
C THR A 103 22.81 -15.32 -2.09
N ASN A 104 21.53 -15.66 -1.92
CA ASN A 104 21.11 -16.94 -1.35
C ASN A 104 19.73 -17.33 -1.89
N ASN A 105 19.67 -18.49 -2.54
CA ASN A 105 18.45 -19.08 -3.09
C ASN A 105 18.01 -20.34 -2.34
N LYS A 106 18.63 -20.71 -1.21
CA LYS A 106 18.39 -21.99 -0.52
C LYS A 106 17.01 -22.15 0.09
N LEU A 107 16.30 -21.05 0.37
CA LEU A 107 14.92 -21.06 0.84
C LEU A 107 13.92 -21.33 -0.31
N HIS A 108 14.42 -21.38 -1.55
CA HIS A 108 13.70 -21.83 -2.72
C HIS A 108 14.12 -23.28 -3.03
N ASN A 109 13.21 -24.24 -2.94
CA ASN A 109 13.48 -25.67 -3.15
C ASN A 109 13.90 -26.05 -4.60
N ASN A 110 14.08 -25.08 -5.50
CA ASN A 110 14.47 -25.25 -6.90
C ASN A 110 15.39 -24.08 -7.32
N GLU A 111 16.38 -24.31 -8.18
CA GLU A 111 17.28 -23.25 -8.68
C GLU A 111 16.58 -22.35 -9.73
N TYR A 112 15.57 -21.56 -9.33
CA TYR A 112 14.98 -20.57 -10.25
C TYR A 112 15.98 -19.49 -10.68
N PHE A 113 16.90 -19.15 -9.78
CA PHE A 113 17.90 -18.11 -9.98
C PHE A 113 19.26 -18.59 -9.49
N LYS A 114 20.32 -18.10 -10.13
CA LYS A 114 21.70 -18.39 -9.74
C LYS A 114 22.21 -17.34 -8.75
N ASN A 115 23.08 -17.75 -7.83
CA ASN A 115 23.81 -16.78 -7.01
C ASN A 115 24.62 -15.83 -7.91
N GLY A 116 24.49 -14.53 -7.66
CA GLY A 116 25.08 -13.46 -8.46
C GLY A 116 24.21 -12.95 -9.61
N GLU A 117 23.10 -13.62 -9.93
CA GLU A 117 22.12 -13.14 -10.90
C GLU A 117 21.42 -11.87 -10.40
N VAL A 118 21.16 -10.95 -11.31
CA VAL A 118 20.42 -9.71 -11.04
C VAL A 118 19.01 -9.87 -11.60
N ILE A 119 18.02 -9.64 -10.74
CA ILE A 119 16.61 -9.68 -11.14
C ILE A 119 15.93 -8.35 -10.81
N GLY A 120 15.04 -7.92 -11.71
CA GLY A 120 14.15 -6.78 -11.45
C GLY A 120 12.93 -7.24 -10.66
N ILE A 121 12.62 -6.52 -9.58
CA ILE A 121 11.46 -6.71 -8.72
C ILE A 121 10.56 -5.47 -8.83
N ARG A 122 9.26 -5.68 -9.03
CA ARG A 122 8.21 -4.69 -8.83
C ARG A 122 7.39 -5.09 -7.60
N VAL A 123 7.22 -4.18 -6.65
CA VAL A 123 6.38 -4.45 -5.49
C VAL A 123 4.88 -4.36 -5.83
N PRO A 124 4.03 -5.24 -5.29
CA PRO A 124 2.67 -5.41 -5.79
C PRO A 124 1.57 -4.55 -5.15
N MET A 125 1.76 -4.04 -3.92
CA MET A 125 0.67 -3.45 -3.15
C MET A 125 0.64 -1.93 -3.21
N ILE A 126 1.55 -1.32 -3.96
CA ILE A 126 1.64 0.12 -4.18
C ILE A 126 1.84 0.44 -5.66
N ASP A 127 1.79 1.72 -5.96
CA ASP A 127 2.15 2.27 -7.28
C ASP A 127 2.71 3.66 -7.05
N THR A 128 3.96 3.89 -7.47
CA THR A 128 4.56 5.22 -7.34
C THR A 128 4.32 6.06 -8.58
N LEU A 129 4.60 7.36 -8.49
CA LEU A 129 4.50 8.22 -9.66
C LEU A 129 5.58 7.84 -10.68
N GLU A 130 5.26 8.03 -11.94
CA GLU A 130 6.14 7.59 -13.02
C GLU A 130 7.30 8.57 -13.28
N GLU A 131 8.55 8.06 -13.28
CA GLU A 131 9.76 8.86 -13.52
C GLU A 131 10.17 8.94 -15.01
N TYR A 132 9.52 8.18 -15.91
CA TYR A 132 9.93 8.09 -17.30
C TYR A 132 9.68 9.40 -18.08
N LYS A 133 10.38 9.55 -19.22
CA LYS A 133 10.47 10.82 -19.95
C LYS A 133 9.14 11.24 -20.59
N GLU A 134 8.32 10.28 -20.95
CA GLU A 134 7.01 10.45 -21.56
C GLU A 134 5.91 10.79 -20.54
N ALA A 135 6.16 10.57 -19.24
CA ALA A 135 5.21 10.94 -18.18
C ALA A 135 5.02 12.47 -18.09
N PRO A 136 3.86 12.97 -17.66
CA PRO A 136 3.60 14.39 -17.53
C PRO A 136 4.63 15.06 -16.62
N GLN A 137 5.05 16.28 -16.97
CA GLN A 137 6.09 16.99 -16.23
C GLN A 137 5.78 17.13 -14.73
N LYS A 138 4.50 17.30 -14.37
CA LYS A 138 4.06 17.38 -12.98
C LYS A 138 4.23 16.05 -12.23
N GLU A 139 3.85 14.94 -12.86
CA GLU A 139 4.00 13.60 -12.29
C GLU A 139 5.48 13.28 -12.09
N ARG A 140 6.29 13.41 -13.16
CA ARG A 140 7.74 13.17 -13.09
C ARG A 140 8.46 14.03 -12.06
N ALA A 141 8.10 15.31 -11.93
CA ALA A 141 8.72 16.18 -10.93
C ALA A 141 8.42 15.72 -9.49
N LEU A 142 7.22 15.19 -9.25
CA LEU A 142 6.82 14.65 -7.96
C LEU A 142 7.39 13.25 -7.70
N ALA A 143 7.53 12.41 -8.72
CA ALA A 143 8.10 11.06 -8.64
C ALA A 143 9.51 11.05 -8.02
N SER A 144 10.29 12.11 -8.26
CA SER A 144 11.60 12.27 -7.61
C SER A 144 11.56 12.19 -6.07
N TYR A 145 10.44 12.54 -5.42
CA TYR A 145 10.27 12.44 -3.97
C TYR A 145 10.10 11.00 -3.49
N ASP A 146 9.22 10.22 -4.10
CA ASP A 146 8.98 8.84 -3.68
C ASP A 146 10.20 7.95 -3.98
N SER A 147 10.82 8.14 -5.14
CA SER A 147 12.02 7.42 -5.55
C SER A 147 13.22 7.80 -4.70
N SER A 148 13.39 9.07 -4.33
CA SER A 148 14.43 9.49 -3.37
C SER A 148 14.21 8.87 -2.00
N PHE A 149 12.96 8.75 -1.55
CA PHE A 149 12.65 8.10 -0.29
C PHE A 149 13.00 6.61 -0.33
N ALA A 150 12.63 5.89 -1.39
CA ALA A 150 13.01 4.49 -1.60
C ALA A 150 14.53 4.31 -1.63
N ARG A 151 15.27 5.14 -2.38
CA ARG A 151 16.75 5.14 -2.43
C ARG A 151 17.40 5.38 -1.06
N LYS A 152 16.81 6.27 -0.24
CA LYS A 152 17.31 6.54 1.12
C LYS A 152 17.10 5.36 2.06
N MET A 153 15.96 4.67 1.91
CA MET A 153 15.59 3.55 2.75
C MET A 153 16.33 2.27 2.38
N LEU A 154 16.60 2.09 1.08
CA LEU A 154 17.25 0.94 0.49
C LEU A 154 18.46 1.40 -0.36
N PRO A 155 19.52 1.95 0.27
CA PRO A 155 20.73 2.28 -0.45
C PRO A 155 21.33 1.02 -1.09
N VAL A 156 22.08 1.20 -2.18
CA VAL A 156 22.78 0.10 -2.87
C VAL A 156 23.63 -0.70 -1.87
N GLY A 157 23.56 -2.02 -1.96
CA GLY A 157 24.19 -2.95 -1.02
C GLY A 157 23.31 -3.35 0.17
N THR A 158 22.13 -2.75 0.34
CA THR A 158 21.18 -3.15 1.39
C THR A 158 20.78 -4.62 1.22
N LYS A 159 20.93 -5.42 2.28
CA LYS A 159 20.45 -6.80 2.29
C LYS A 159 18.93 -6.81 2.30
N VAL A 160 18.36 -7.65 1.45
CA VAL A 160 16.92 -7.83 1.32
C VAL A 160 16.55 -9.30 1.24
N ARG A 161 15.34 -9.61 1.69
CA ARG A 161 14.67 -10.89 1.47
C ARG A 161 13.41 -10.64 0.66
N VAL A 162 13.21 -11.39 -0.40
CA VAL A 162 12.09 -11.23 -1.33
C VAL A 162 11.26 -12.50 -1.33
N ILE A 163 9.95 -12.35 -1.21
CA ILE A 163 8.97 -13.45 -1.38
C ILE A 163 7.99 -13.09 -2.49
N THR A 164 7.29 -14.08 -3.00
CA THR A 164 6.28 -13.90 -4.05
C THR A 164 5.16 -14.92 -3.89
N ASP A 165 4.02 -14.65 -4.51
CA ASP A 165 2.98 -15.65 -4.73
C ASP A 165 3.49 -16.78 -5.63
N ASN A 166 4.26 -16.44 -6.66
CA ASN A 166 4.84 -17.39 -7.61
C ASN A 166 5.95 -16.72 -8.41
N TRP A 167 7.15 -17.31 -8.45
CA TRP A 167 8.30 -16.81 -9.21
C TRP A 167 8.10 -16.84 -10.74
N ALA A 168 7.04 -17.48 -11.25
CA ALA A 168 6.63 -17.36 -12.64
C ALA A 168 5.90 -16.03 -12.96
N ASN A 169 5.39 -15.32 -11.94
CA ASN A 169 4.60 -14.10 -12.14
C ASN A 169 5.50 -12.92 -12.49
N LYS A 170 5.26 -12.33 -13.67
CA LYS A 170 5.99 -11.15 -14.15
C LYS A 170 5.06 -10.01 -14.53
N SER A 171 5.51 -8.79 -14.26
CA SER A 171 5.00 -7.57 -14.86
C SER A 171 6.05 -7.06 -15.85
N TYR A 172 5.80 -7.27 -17.15
CA TYR A 172 6.79 -7.13 -18.20
C TYR A 172 8.02 -8.01 -17.94
N ASN A 173 9.21 -7.42 -17.79
CA ASN A 173 10.47 -8.12 -17.50
C ASN A 173 10.80 -8.21 -16.00
N ARG A 174 9.92 -7.73 -15.12
CA ARG A 174 10.14 -7.68 -13.66
C ARG A 174 9.33 -8.76 -12.97
N PHE A 175 9.88 -9.41 -11.96
CA PHE A 175 9.14 -10.29 -11.08
C PHE A 175 8.29 -9.48 -10.12
N VAL A 176 7.12 -10.00 -9.77
CA VAL A 176 6.27 -9.40 -8.74
C VAL A 176 6.65 -10.00 -7.39
N GLY A 177 7.13 -9.18 -6.47
CA GLY A 177 7.65 -9.66 -5.19
C GLY A 177 7.58 -8.63 -4.07
N TYR A 178 7.43 -9.11 -2.85
CA TYR A 178 7.36 -8.32 -1.63
C TYR A 178 8.76 -8.24 -1.04
N VAL A 179 9.24 -7.03 -0.75
CA VAL A 179 10.65 -6.78 -0.42
C VAL A 179 10.82 -6.43 1.04
N PHE A 180 11.50 -7.29 1.76
CA PHE A 180 11.76 -7.15 3.18
C PHE A 180 13.21 -6.75 3.45
N PHE A 181 13.41 -5.90 4.45
CA PHE A 181 14.70 -5.32 4.80
C PHE A 181 14.77 -4.97 6.29
N GLY A 182 15.92 -4.49 6.74
CA GLY A 182 16.23 -4.35 8.17
C GLY A 182 17.18 -5.45 8.63
N ASN A 183 17.60 -5.41 9.89
CA ASN A 183 18.66 -6.30 10.38
C ASN A 183 18.25 -7.78 10.31
N ASN A 184 16.95 -8.05 10.43
CA ASN A 184 16.34 -9.36 10.40
C ASN A 184 15.14 -9.41 9.43
N PHE A 185 15.17 -8.58 8.37
CA PHE A 185 14.08 -8.47 7.39
C PHE A 185 12.72 -8.10 7.99
N GLU A 186 12.71 -7.30 9.06
CA GLU A 186 11.52 -6.96 9.83
C GLU A 186 10.63 -5.88 9.19
N LYS A 187 11.15 -5.11 8.23
CA LYS A 187 10.42 -4.06 7.51
C LYS A 187 10.08 -4.53 6.10
N GLU A 188 9.02 -3.98 5.53
CA GLU A 188 8.53 -4.31 4.19
C GLU A 188 8.33 -3.02 3.38
N LEU A 189 8.78 -3.00 2.12
CA LEU A 189 8.86 -1.82 1.28
C LEU A 189 7.48 -1.18 0.98
N ASP A 190 6.47 -1.95 0.58
CA ASP A 190 5.12 -1.42 0.31
C ASP A 190 4.56 -0.69 1.55
N ILE A 191 4.66 -1.33 2.73
CA ILE A 191 4.20 -0.78 4.02
C ILE A 191 4.94 0.51 4.37
N GLU A 192 6.25 0.55 4.14
CA GLU A 192 7.08 1.70 4.46
C GLU A 192 6.81 2.90 3.54
N MET A 193 6.55 2.66 2.26
CA MET A 193 6.15 3.71 1.32
C MET A 193 4.78 4.29 1.70
N LEU A 194 3.81 3.43 2.05
CA LEU A 194 2.48 3.84 2.48
C LEU A 194 2.50 4.63 3.79
N ARG A 195 3.17 4.13 4.83
CA ARG A 195 3.18 4.77 6.16
C ARG A 195 3.86 6.13 6.16
N ASN A 196 4.73 6.37 5.18
CA ASN A 196 5.39 7.65 4.97
C ASN A 196 4.67 8.55 3.97
N GLY A 197 3.54 8.11 3.40
CA GLY A 197 2.68 8.94 2.56
C GLY A 197 3.26 9.26 1.19
N PHE A 198 4.06 8.35 0.63
CA PHE A 198 4.69 8.51 -0.69
C PHE A 198 3.95 7.79 -1.83
N THR A 199 2.87 7.06 -1.53
CA THR A 199 2.14 6.29 -2.55
C THR A 199 0.69 6.04 -2.11
N LEU A 200 -0.10 5.46 -3.02
CA LEU A 200 -1.44 4.93 -2.77
C LEU A 200 -1.40 3.39 -2.83
N PRO A 201 -2.24 2.71 -2.04
CA PRO A 201 -2.32 1.26 -2.14
C PRO A 201 -2.90 0.83 -3.49
N ARG A 202 -2.29 -0.18 -4.11
CA ARG A 202 -2.72 -0.83 -5.34
C ARG A 202 -3.05 -2.30 -5.05
N VAL A 203 -4.06 -2.52 -4.21
CA VAL A 203 -4.54 -3.87 -3.88
C VAL A 203 -5.87 -4.10 -4.58
N GLN A 204 -5.83 -4.94 -5.61
CA GLN A 204 -6.99 -5.25 -6.43
C GLN A 204 -8.07 -5.97 -5.62
N GLU A 205 -9.31 -5.88 -6.11
CA GLU A 205 -10.47 -6.52 -5.47
C GLU A 205 -10.27 -8.03 -5.24
N VAL A 206 -9.68 -8.73 -6.20
CA VAL A 206 -9.42 -10.17 -6.10
C VAL A 206 -8.49 -10.49 -4.93
N THR A 207 -7.41 -9.73 -4.78
CA THR A 207 -6.45 -9.88 -3.68
C THR A 207 -7.11 -9.60 -2.33
N PHE A 208 -7.95 -8.56 -2.26
CA PHE A 208 -8.71 -8.25 -1.05
C PHE A 208 -9.74 -9.32 -0.69
N LYS A 209 -10.43 -9.88 -1.70
CA LYS A 209 -11.37 -11.00 -1.50
C LYS A 209 -10.67 -12.28 -1.04
N ASN A 210 -9.46 -12.56 -1.54
CA ASN A 210 -8.66 -13.69 -1.07
C ASN A 210 -8.33 -13.52 0.42
N PHE A 211 -7.91 -12.33 0.84
CA PHE A 211 -7.71 -12.02 2.26
C PHE A 211 -8.97 -12.23 3.11
N ILE A 212 -10.14 -11.79 2.65
CA ILE A 212 -11.40 -12.02 3.37
C ILE A 212 -11.67 -13.52 3.49
N SER A 213 -11.47 -14.27 2.40
CA SER A 213 -11.75 -15.70 2.33
C SER A 213 -10.84 -16.53 3.23
N ASP A 214 -9.55 -16.19 3.30
CA ASP A 214 -8.56 -16.91 4.10
C ASP A 214 -8.29 -16.24 5.46
N TYR A 215 -9.11 -15.26 5.86
CA TYR A 215 -8.88 -14.48 7.08
C TYR A 215 -8.81 -15.36 8.32
N ASP A 216 -9.65 -16.38 8.45
CA ASP A 216 -9.66 -17.28 9.62
C ASP A 216 -8.81 -18.54 9.43
N ASP A 217 -8.22 -18.75 8.25
CA ASP A 217 -7.34 -19.88 7.99
C ASP A 217 -6.02 -19.71 8.75
N GLU A 218 -5.52 -20.77 9.40
CA GLU A 218 -4.21 -20.76 10.04
C GLU A 218 -3.10 -20.34 9.05
N LYS A 219 -3.28 -20.70 7.78
CA LYS A 219 -2.33 -20.50 6.68
C LYS A 219 -3.00 -19.71 5.56
N LYS A 220 -2.53 -18.49 5.31
CA LYS A 220 -3.05 -17.68 4.19
C LYS A 220 -2.55 -18.20 2.85
N SER A 221 -3.31 -17.92 1.81
CA SER A 221 -3.02 -18.34 0.44
C SER A 221 -1.88 -17.52 -0.20
N SER A 222 -1.71 -16.26 0.19
CA SER A 222 -0.78 -15.30 -0.42
C SER A 222 0.01 -14.50 0.63
N PRO A 223 1.20 -13.95 0.30
CA PRO A 223 1.84 -12.96 1.15
C PRO A 223 0.97 -11.71 1.34
N ALA A 224 0.22 -11.28 0.31
CA ALA A 224 -0.69 -10.14 0.43
C ALA A 224 -1.73 -10.33 1.54
N SER A 225 -2.31 -11.52 1.71
CA SER A 225 -3.25 -11.80 2.80
C SER A 225 -2.64 -11.57 4.18
N TYR A 226 -1.34 -11.87 4.36
CA TYR A 226 -0.63 -11.55 5.60
C TYR A 226 -0.37 -10.04 5.76
N LEU A 227 -0.18 -9.31 4.67
CA LEU A 227 0.25 -7.92 4.67
C LEU A 227 -0.90 -6.89 4.64
N ILE A 228 -2.08 -7.25 4.13
CA ILE A 228 -3.25 -6.35 3.98
C ILE A 228 -3.62 -5.58 5.26
N PRO A 229 -3.62 -6.17 6.46
CA PRO A 229 -3.91 -5.41 7.67
C PRO A 229 -2.90 -4.27 7.94
N TYR A 230 -1.64 -4.49 7.59
CA TYR A 230 -0.58 -3.51 7.73
C TYR A 230 -0.66 -2.45 6.63
N VAL A 231 -1.06 -2.82 5.40
CA VAL A 231 -1.38 -1.87 4.31
C VAL A 231 -2.45 -0.89 4.78
N ALA A 232 -3.56 -1.39 5.34
CA ALA A 232 -4.66 -0.56 5.80
C ALA A 232 -4.21 0.46 6.86
N LYS A 233 -3.46 0.01 7.86
CA LYS A 233 -2.96 0.89 8.91
C LYS A 233 -1.92 1.87 8.38
N ALA A 234 -0.92 1.41 7.63
CA ALA A 234 0.14 2.23 7.07
C ALA A 234 -0.42 3.34 6.19
N PHE A 235 -1.34 3.00 5.28
CA PHE A 235 -2.00 3.96 4.42
C PHE A 235 -2.68 5.08 5.22
N ASN A 236 -3.56 4.73 6.17
CA ASN A 236 -4.25 5.74 6.99
C ASN A 236 -3.27 6.57 7.81
N GLU A 237 -2.27 5.93 8.43
CA GLU A 237 -1.28 6.64 9.23
C GLU A 237 -0.52 7.70 8.41
N GLY A 238 -0.09 7.36 7.19
CA GLY A 238 0.70 8.25 6.34
C GLY A 238 0.00 9.57 6.03
N TRP A 239 -1.27 9.53 5.58
CA TRP A 239 -1.99 10.74 5.18
C TRP A 239 -2.62 11.48 6.36
N LEU A 240 -3.02 10.78 7.43
CA LEU A 240 -3.55 11.42 8.65
C LEU A 240 -2.46 12.15 9.42
N LYS A 241 -1.26 11.58 9.51
CA LYS A 241 -0.09 12.22 10.13
C LYS A 241 0.61 13.22 9.21
N LYS A 242 0.07 13.49 8.01
CA LYS A 242 0.58 14.50 7.06
C LYS A 242 2.05 14.26 6.69
N ARG A 243 2.42 13.01 6.39
CA ARG A 243 3.77 12.63 5.93
C ARG A 243 3.86 12.66 4.39
N GLY A 244 5.10 12.64 3.89
CA GLY A 244 5.38 12.54 2.45
C GLY A 244 4.64 13.60 1.64
N PHE A 245 3.86 13.15 0.65
CA PHE A 245 3.11 14.06 -0.21
C PHE A 245 2.03 14.87 0.52
N TYR A 246 1.61 14.44 1.71
CA TYR A 246 0.55 15.09 2.50
C TYR A 246 1.06 16.15 3.49
N LYS A 247 2.36 16.48 3.47
CA LYS A 247 2.96 17.49 4.37
C LYS A 247 2.32 18.87 4.24
N LYS A 248 2.17 19.59 5.36
CA LYS A 248 1.40 20.85 5.44
C LYS A 248 2.02 21.97 4.61
N GLU A 249 3.34 22.00 4.56
CA GLU A 249 4.16 22.92 3.78
C GLU A 249 4.06 22.65 2.28
N GLY A 250 3.68 21.44 1.86
CA GLY A 250 3.64 21.01 0.46
C GLY A 250 4.99 20.54 -0.09
N ASN A 251 4.95 20.03 -1.32
CA ASN A 251 6.09 19.50 -2.06
C ASN A 251 6.51 20.52 -3.12
N GLU A 252 7.79 20.83 -3.16
CA GLU A 252 8.33 21.83 -4.04
C GLU A 252 8.77 21.19 -5.35
N ILE A 253 8.22 21.64 -6.46
CA ILE A 253 8.59 21.14 -7.79
C ILE A 253 8.91 22.30 -8.72
N ILE A 254 9.71 22.03 -9.75
CA ILE A 254 9.97 22.97 -10.83
C ILE A 254 9.10 22.58 -12.01
N LEU A 255 8.16 23.44 -12.39
CA LEU A 255 7.31 23.28 -13.57
C LEU A 255 7.45 24.50 -14.47
N ASN A 256 7.76 24.28 -15.74
CA ASN A 256 7.98 25.36 -16.72
C ASN A 256 8.98 26.42 -16.20
N ASN A 257 10.11 25.97 -15.63
CA ASN A 257 11.14 26.82 -15.02
C ASN A 257 10.66 27.70 -13.85
N LYS A 258 9.52 27.38 -13.24
CA LYS A 258 8.97 28.07 -12.07
C LYS A 258 8.85 27.12 -10.89
N LYS A 259 9.30 27.58 -9.73
CA LYS A 259 9.11 26.90 -8.45
C LYS A 259 7.62 26.93 -8.07
N GLN A 260 7.05 25.77 -7.81
CA GLN A 260 5.67 25.60 -7.37
C GLN A 260 5.61 24.72 -6.12
N ILE A 261 4.67 25.02 -5.22
CA ILE A 261 4.42 24.23 -4.02
C ILE A 261 3.10 23.49 -4.21
N ILE A 262 3.15 22.16 -4.32
CA ILE A 262 1.99 21.31 -4.48
C ILE A 262 1.57 20.74 -3.13
N LYS A 263 0.30 20.91 -2.77
CA LYS A 263 -0.28 20.40 -1.53
C LYS A 263 -1.42 19.45 -1.85
N PHE A 264 -1.40 18.29 -1.23
CA PHE A 264 -2.49 17.33 -1.27
C PHE A 264 -3.14 17.24 0.10
N LYS A 265 -4.43 17.56 0.20
CA LYS A 265 -5.14 17.51 1.48
C LYS A 265 -5.46 16.08 1.90
N ASN A 266 -5.71 15.21 0.92
CA ASN A 266 -6.19 13.84 1.10
C ASN A 266 -5.75 12.95 -0.09
N PRO A 267 -5.89 11.63 0.04
CA PRO A 267 -5.49 10.70 -1.02
C PRO A 267 -6.25 10.88 -2.35
N LYS A 268 -7.50 11.37 -2.34
CA LYS A 268 -8.25 11.63 -3.59
C LYS A 268 -7.65 12.78 -4.39
N GLU A 269 -7.17 13.83 -3.73
CA GLU A 269 -6.43 14.90 -4.40
C GLU A 269 -5.08 14.40 -4.91
N PHE A 270 -4.36 13.59 -4.12
CA PHE A 270 -3.10 13.00 -4.55
C PHE A 270 -3.28 12.09 -5.78
N SER A 271 -4.35 11.30 -5.83
CA SER A 271 -4.59 10.40 -6.96
C SER A 271 -4.76 11.12 -8.31
N THR A 272 -5.07 12.43 -8.31
CA THR A 272 -5.21 13.21 -9.55
C THR A 272 -3.91 13.49 -10.28
N VAL A 273 -2.75 13.24 -9.67
CA VAL A 273 -1.46 13.42 -10.34
C VAL A 273 -0.94 12.18 -11.05
N TYR A 274 -1.58 11.03 -10.86
CA TYR A 274 -1.31 9.81 -11.64
C TYR A 274 -2.12 9.89 -12.93
N GLU A 275 -1.46 10.05 -14.07
CA GLU A 275 -2.15 10.24 -15.35
C GLU A 275 -2.96 9.00 -15.77
N ALA A 276 -2.32 7.83 -15.74
CA ALA A 276 -2.90 6.61 -16.29
C ALA A 276 -3.74 5.81 -15.26
N HIS A 277 -3.40 5.90 -13.98
CA HIS A 277 -3.88 4.95 -12.97
C HIS A 277 -4.56 5.60 -11.76
N GLY A 278 -4.69 6.93 -11.73
CA GLY A 278 -5.22 7.65 -10.57
C GLY A 278 -6.63 7.27 -10.12
N GLU A 279 -7.50 6.89 -11.06
CA GLU A 279 -8.85 6.40 -10.73
C GLU A 279 -8.82 4.98 -10.15
N ALA A 280 -8.03 4.09 -10.72
CA ALA A 280 -7.88 2.73 -10.21
C ALA A 280 -7.28 2.76 -8.79
N LEU A 281 -6.21 3.53 -8.58
CA LEU A 281 -5.52 3.63 -7.29
C LEU A 281 -6.42 4.16 -6.18
N ILE A 282 -7.23 5.19 -6.46
CA ILE A 282 -8.13 5.70 -5.41
C ILE A 282 -9.29 4.73 -5.13
N ASN A 283 -9.75 3.99 -6.14
CA ASN A 283 -10.76 2.95 -5.94
C ASN A 283 -10.22 1.81 -5.07
N ASP A 284 -8.96 1.39 -5.28
CA ASP A 284 -8.30 0.42 -4.40
C ASP A 284 -8.10 0.98 -3.00
N ALA A 285 -7.70 2.25 -2.87
CA ALA A 285 -7.56 2.92 -1.58
C ALA A 285 -8.87 3.00 -0.76
N TYR A 286 -10.05 3.09 -1.41
CA TYR A 286 -11.35 3.06 -0.71
C TYR A 286 -11.59 1.78 0.10
N ARG A 287 -10.94 0.67 -0.26
CA ARG A 287 -10.98 -0.56 0.53
C ARG A 287 -10.26 -0.45 1.87
N PHE A 288 -9.36 0.51 1.99
CA PHE A 288 -8.50 0.69 3.14
C PHE A 288 -8.75 1.99 3.89
N PHE A 289 -9.64 2.88 3.43
CA PHE A 289 -9.97 4.07 4.21
C PHE A 289 -10.72 3.72 5.49
N TYR A 290 -10.53 4.50 6.55
CA TYR A 290 -11.49 4.51 7.64
C TYR A 290 -12.90 4.85 7.09
N PRO A 291 -13.95 4.07 7.42
CA PRO A 291 -15.28 4.27 6.86
C PRO A 291 -15.87 5.67 7.02
N THR A 292 -15.49 6.39 8.08
CA THR A 292 -15.94 7.76 8.35
C THR A 292 -15.42 8.79 7.35
N VAL A 293 -14.34 8.50 6.62
CA VAL A 293 -13.74 9.43 5.65
C VAL A 293 -14.06 9.07 4.20
N ILE A 294 -14.74 7.96 3.96
CA ILE A 294 -15.20 7.58 2.63
C ILE A 294 -16.24 8.62 2.15
N PRO A 295 -16.14 9.16 0.93
CA PRO A 295 -17.15 10.05 0.36
C PRO A 295 -18.54 9.39 0.28
N LYS A 296 -19.59 10.11 0.69
CA LYS A 296 -20.99 9.62 0.69
C LYS A 296 -21.42 8.96 -0.62
N LYS A 297 -21.02 9.54 -1.75
CA LYS A 297 -21.38 9.08 -3.11
C LYS A 297 -20.95 7.64 -3.44
N ILE A 298 -20.02 7.07 -2.68
CA ILE A 298 -19.51 5.70 -2.90
C ILE A 298 -19.69 4.80 -1.67
N HIS A 299 -20.48 5.24 -0.68
CA HIS A 299 -20.77 4.43 0.51
C HIS A 299 -21.42 3.09 0.15
N SER A 300 -22.34 3.06 -0.81
CA SER A 300 -22.99 1.82 -1.26
C SER A 300 -22.01 0.77 -1.80
N ILE A 301 -20.84 1.20 -2.27
CA ILE A 301 -19.84 0.31 -2.86
C ILE A 301 -18.82 -0.12 -1.82
N PHE A 302 -18.26 0.83 -1.06
CA PHE A 302 -17.10 0.58 -0.19
C PHE A 302 -17.43 0.54 1.29
N LYS A 303 -18.56 1.09 1.75
CA LYS A 303 -18.88 1.08 3.18
C LYS A 303 -19.64 -0.20 3.57
N ASN A 304 -18.98 -1.34 3.40
CA ASN A 304 -19.47 -2.68 3.77
C ASN A 304 -18.30 -3.66 3.96
N GLU A 305 -18.58 -4.79 4.58
CA GLU A 305 -17.61 -5.83 4.96
C GLU A 305 -16.96 -6.55 3.77
N LYS A 306 -17.56 -6.47 2.57
CA LYS A 306 -17.03 -7.14 1.38
C LYS A 306 -15.99 -6.31 0.65
N ASN A 307 -16.02 -5.00 0.84
CA ASN A 307 -15.22 -4.04 0.09
C ASN A 307 -14.43 -3.08 0.97
N ASN A 308 -14.49 -3.16 2.30
CA ASN A 308 -13.64 -2.37 3.18
C ASN A 308 -13.13 -3.16 4.38
N PHE A 309 -11.83 -3.01 4.62
CA PHE A 309 -11.09 -3.71 5.66
C PHE A 309 -11.63 -3.45 7.08
N TYR A 310 -11.97 -2.20 7.41
CA TYR A 310 -12.41 -1.86 8.76
C TYR A 310 -13.86 -2.29 9.01
N GLU A 311 -14.75 -2.15 8.02
CA GLU A 311 -16.11 -2.71 8.09
C GLU A 311 -16.06 -4.24 8.22
N PHE A 312 -15.13 -4.90 7.53
CA PHE A 312 -14.88 -6.33 7.70
C PHE A 312 -14.46 -6.68 9.14
N LEU A 313 -13.49 -5.97 9.72
CA LEU A 313 -13.04 -6.22 11.09
C LEU A 313 -14.13 -5.92 12.13
N GLU A 314 -14.96 -4.91 11.90
CA GLU A 314 -16.14 -4.66 12.74
C GLU A 314 -17.08 -5.86 12.71
N LYS A 315 -17.35 -6.42 11.52
CA LYS A 315 -18.20 -7.59 11.39
C LYS A 315 -17.64 -8.81 12.11
N GLN A 316 -16.32 -9.04 12.03
CA GLN A 316 -15.66 -10.12 12.75
C GLN A 316 -15.75 -9.95 14.27
N LYS A 317 -15.61 -8.72 14.76
CA LYS A 317 -15.78 -8.41 16.19
C LYS A 317 -17.21 -8.67 16.67
N GLU A 318 -18.23 -8.43 15.85
CA GLU A 318 -19.62 -8.76 16.18
C GLU A 318 -19.85 -10.27 16.25
N ASN A 319 -19.29 -11.02 15.29
CA ASN A 319 -19.44 -12.48 15.22
C ASN A 319 -18.79 -13.16 16.44
N ASN A 320 -17.63 -12.69 16.89
CA ASN A 320 -16.90 -13.24 18.05
C ASN A 320 -17.52 -12.90 19.41
N LYS A 321 -18.59 -12.08 19.45
CA LYS A 321 -19.34 -11.77 20.67
C LYS A 321 -20.60 -12.64 20.85
N LYS A 322 -20.99 -13.39 19.82
CA LYS A 322 -22.06 -14.38 19.86
C LYS A 322 -21.48 -15.73 20.21
#